data_AF-A0A9C9JQU3-F1
#
_entry.id   AF-A0A9C9JQU3-F1
#
_cell.length_a   1.000
_cell.length_b   1.000
_cell.length_c   1.000
_cell.angle_alpha   90.00
_cell.angle_beta   90.00
_cell.angle_gamma   90.00
#
_symmetry.space_group_name_H-M   'P 1'
#
loop_
_entity.id
_entity.type
_entity.pdbx_description
1 polymer ?
#
loop_
_entity_poly.entity_id
_entity_poly.type
_entity_poly.pdbx_seq_one_letter_code
_entity_poly.pdbx_strand_id
1 'polypeptide(L)'
;MSASNPPGDVPAHDSGSDEHVDGAGRSAGVQPPGTLPGGPPPPGSRGARLTPLLTVFWATALVFALLLVLFFVIQNVIPDNRNFFELAILPVVGLLTLLGIVLIFMAARARVTRAFRTWLILTGVSAVGIPLSAILHNLLYALGIHFFGREFWGEPGPGGGDEPVFFFLALIVFPLLLIISAIAGSTIYARRRDGVLLPDA
;
A
#
# COMPACT_ATOMS: atom_id res chain seq x y z
N MET A 1 7.30 33.99 -37.83
CA MET A 1 5.91 34.38 -37.54
C MET A 1 5.70 34.20 -36.05
N SER A 2 5.86 35.28 -35.29
CA SER A 2 5.65 35.33 -33.84
C SER A 2 4.18 35.59 -33.54
N ALA A 3 3.64 34.90 -32.55
CA ALA A 3 2.43 35.32 -31.84
C ALA A 3 2.63 35.03 -30.35
N SER A 4 2.93 36.10 -29.60
CA SER A 4 3.03 36.17 -28.16
C SER A 4 1.63 36.30 -27.54
N ASN A 5 1.29 35.45 -26.58
CA ASN A 5 0.10 35.64 -25.74
C ASN A 5 0.44 36.44 -24.46
N PRO A 6 -0.44 37.36 -24.02
CA PRO A 6 -0.23 38.21 -22.86
C PRO A 6 -0.59 37.52 -21.52
N PRO A 7 -0.18 38.10 -20.37
CA PRO A 7 -0.48 37.59 -19.04
C PRO A 7 -1.88 38.03 -18.58
N GLY A 8 -2.67 37.08 -18.09
CA GLY A 8 -3.97 37.34 -17.47
C GLY A 8 -3.83 37.44 -15.96
N ASP A 9 -3.96 38.66 -15.45
CA ASP A 9 -4.13 38.97 -14.03
C ASP A 9 -5.48 38.46 -13.52
N VAL A 10 -5.48 37.76 -12.39
CA VAL A 10 -6.71 37.40 -11.66
C VAL A 10 -6.72 38.19 -10.34
N PRO A 11 -7.81 38.94 -10.05
CA PRO A 11 -7.89 39.83 -8.90
C PRO A 11 -8.07 39.07 -7.58
N ALA A 12 -7.49 39.65 -6.53
CA ALA A 12 -7.71 39.30 -5.14
C ALA A 12 -9.18 39.52 -4.74
N HIS A 13 -9.80 38.50 -4.16
CA HIS A 13 -11.07 38.64 -3.45
C HIS A 13 -10.80 38.62 -1.95
N ASP A 14 -10.69 39.82 -1.40
CA ASP A 14 -10.87 40.14 0.00
C ASP A 14 -12.37 40.25 0.28
N SER A 15 -12.85 39.59 1.33
CA SER A 15 -14.12 39.89 1.98
C SER A 15 -14.19 39.10 3.27
N GLY A 16 -13.80 39.77 4.35
CA GLY A 16 -14.11 39.34 5.71
C GLY A 16 -15.62 39.30 5.97
N SER A 17 -15.98 38.48 6.94
CA SER A 17 -17.20 38.66 7.72
C SER A 17 -16.93 38.13 9.12
N ASP A 18 -16.90 39.08 10.05
CA ASP A 18 -16.97 38.88 11.48
C ASP A 18 -18.18 38.00 11.83
N GLU A 19 -17.96 36.94 12.62
CA GLU A 19 -19.01 36.38 13.46
C GLU A 19 -18.50 36.20 14.88
N HIS A 20 -18.80 37.24 15.64
CA HIS A 20 -18.80 37.33 17.09
C HIS A 20 -19.92 36.43 17.63
N VAL A 21 -19.57 35.39 18.39
CA VAL A 21 -20.51 34.67 19.26
C VAL A 21 -19.91 34.58 20.66
N ASP A 22 -20.32 35.53 21.49
CA ASP A 22 -20.32 35.43 22.94
C ASP A 22 -21.30 34.34 23.39
N GLY A 23 -20.83 33.44 24.27
CA GLY A 23 -21.60 32.30 24.73
C GLY A 23 -21.04 31.72 26.02
N ALA A 24 -21.21 32.47 27.10
CA ALA A 24 -20.81 32.14 28.47
C ALA A 24 -21.42 30.82 28.96
N GLY A 25 -20.56 29.97 29.54
CA GLY A 25 -20.96 28.71 30.16
C GLY A 25 -19.79 27.94 30.78
N ARG A 26 -18.81 28.67 31.36
CA ARG A 26 -17.70 28.07 32.12
C ARG A 26 -18.21 27.60 33.48
N SER A 27 -18.63 26.36 33.55
CA SER A 27 -18.65 25.58 34.79
C SER A 27 -17.21 25.32 35.22
N ALA A 28 -16.76 26.08 36.21
CA ALA A 28 -15.46 25.93 36.86
C ALA A 28 -15.42 24.60 37.62
N GLY A 29 -15.04 23.54 36.92
CA GLY A 29 -14.59 22.30 37.54
C GLY A 29 -13.28 22.56 38.26
N VAL A 30 -13.33 22.46 39.59
CA VAL A 30 -12.18 22.51 40.51
C VAL A 30 -11.10 21.55 40.00
N GLN A 31 -10.02 22.11 39.46
CA GLN A 31 -8.82 21.37 39.07
C GLN A 31 -8.11 20.92 40.37
N PRO A 32 -7.83 19.62 40.53
CA PRO A 32 -7.09 19.14 41.70
C PRO A 32 -5.70 19.80 41.74
N PRO A 33 -5.27 20.32 42.89
CA PRO A 33 -3.99 21.01 43.04
C PRO A 33 -2.87 19.97 42.93
N GLY A 34 -2.12 20.00 41.83
CA GLY A 34 -0.93 19.14 41.68
C GLY A 34 -0.47 18.84 40.25
N THR A 35 -1.24 19.21 39.21
CA THR A 35 -0.77 19.01 37.82
C THR A 35 -0.14 20.29 37.29
N LEU A 36 1.19 20.34 37.34
CA LEU A 36 2.00 21.40 36.72
C LEU A 36 1.66 21.51 35.23
N PRO A 37 1.14 22.65 34.73
CA PRO A 37 0.87 22.85 33.32
C PRO A 37 2.20 23.09 32.60
N GLY A 38 2.69 22.09 31.86
CA GLY A 38 3.88 22.25 31.00
C GLY A 38 4.88 21.10 31.01
N GLY A 39 4.66 20.04 31.79
CA GLY A 39 5.51 18.85 31.70
C GLY A 39 5.40 18.20 30.32
N PRO A 40 6.53 17.86 29.64
CA PRO A 40 6.47 17.15 28.37
C PRO A 40 5.68 15.85 28.55
N PRO A 41 4.82 15.48 27.58
CA PRO A 41 3.98 14.30 27.69
C PRO A 41 4.83 13.05 27.95
N PRO A 42 4.36 12.11 28.79
CA PRO A 42 5.14 10.95 29.17
C PRO A 42 5.58 10.15 27.93
N PRO A 43 6.87 9.78 27.81
CA PRO A 43 7.47 9.21 26.60
C PRO A 43 6.95 7.83 26.16
N GLY A 44 5.89 7.29 26.77
CA GLY A 44 5.39 5.92 26.52
C GLY A 44 4.19 5.78 25.56
N SER A 45 3.44 6.84 25.25
CA SER A 45 2.12 6.69 24.61
C SER A 45 2.12 6.59 23.08
N ARG A 46 3.20 7.00 22.40
CA ARG A 46 3.30 6.96 20.92
C ARG A 46 3.70 5.58 20.38
N GLY A 47 4.45 4.78 21.14
CA GLY A 47 4.96 3.48 20.69
C GLY A 47 3.87 2.42 20.49
N ALA A 48 2.84 2.41 21.35
CA ALA A 48 1.81 1.37 21.37
C ALA A 48 0.96 1.28 20.09
N ARG A 49 0.84 2.36 19.30
CA ARG A 49 0.03 2.38 18.07
C ARG A 49 0.79 1.92 16.82
N LEU A 50 2.12 1.86 16.85
CA LEU A 50 2.94 1.47 15.69
C LEU A 50 3.17 -0.03 15.62
N THR A 51 3.20 -0.70 16.77
CA THR A 51 3.40 -2.15 16.85
C THR A 51 2.48 -2.96 15.93
N PRO A 52 1.14 -2.79 15.95
CA PRO A 52 0.27 -3.62 15.10
C PRO A 52 0.48 -3.33 13.61
N LEU A 53 0.80 -2.09 13.23
CA LEU A 53 1.08 -1.71 11.84
C LEU A 53 2.35 -2.38 11.33
N LEU A 54 3.41 -2.37 12.14
CA LEU A 54 4.68 -3.02 11.83
C LEU A 54 4.54 -4.54 11.79
N THR A 55 3.73 -5.13 12.68
CA THR A 55 3.42 -6.56 12.64
C THR A 55 2.78 -6.95 11.32
N VAL A 56 1.75 -6.23 10.87
CA VAL A 56 1.09 -6.52 9.57
C VAL A 56 2.05 -6.30 8.40
N PHE A 57 2.87 -5.25 8.45
CA PHE A 57 3.89 -4.97 7.43
C PHE A 57 4.89 -6.14 7.29
N TRP A 58 5.49 -6.57 8.39
CA TRP A 58 6.46 -7.69 8.38
C TRP A 58 5.80 -9.02 8.05
N ALA A 59 4.56 -9.25 8.52
CA ALA A 59 3.79 -10.42 8.12
C ALA A 59 3.54 -10.45 6.61
N THR A 60 3.20 -9.31 5.99
CA THR A 60 3.02 -9.20 4.53
C THR A 60 4.31 -9.56 3.80
N ALA A 61 5.45 -9.00 4.22
CA ALA A 61 6.76 -9.28 3.61
C ALA A 61 7.17 -10.76 3.78
N LEU A 62 6.92 -11.35 4.95
CA LEU A 62 7.24 -12.75 5.25
C LEU A 62 6.38 -13.71 4.41
N VAL A 63 5.06 -13.47 4.32
CA VAL A 63 4.14 -14.28 3.50
C VAL A 63 4.51 -14.17 2.03
N PHE A 64 4.91 -12.99 1.57
CA PHE A 64 5.40 -12.82 0.20
C PHE A 64 6.72 -13.58 -0.04
N ALA A 65 7.68 -13.53 0.89
CA ALA A 65 8.91 -14.31 0.77
C ALA A 65 8.62 -15.82 0.75
N LEU A 66 7.70 -16.29 1.60
CA LEU A 66 7.22 -17.67 1.59
C LEU A 66 6.60 -18.04 0.24
N LEU A 67 5.80 -17.14 -0.35
CA LEU A 67 5.21 -17.35 -1.68
C LEU A 67 6.29 -17.51 -2.76
N LEU A 68 7.35 -16.69 -2.75
CA LEU A 68 8.47 -16.81 -3.69
C LEU A 68 9.22 -18.14 -3.53
N VAL A 69 9.49 -18.56 -2.29
CA VAL A 69 10.14 -19.83 -1.99
C VAL A 69 9.27 -20.99 -2.44
N LEU A 70 7.98 -20.97 -2.11
CA LEU A 70 7.02 -22.01 -2.51
C LEU A 70 6.93 -22.12 -4.03
N PHE A 71 6.83 -20.98 -4.73
CA PHE A 71 6.86 -20.92 -6.19
C PHE A 71 8.14 -21.55 -6.75
N PHE A 72 9.31 -21.16 -6.23
CA PHE A 72 10.58 -21.69 -6.70
C PHE A 72 10.74 -23.19 -6.44
N VAL A 73 10.37 -23.66 -5.24
CA VAL A 73 10.45 -25.08 -4.86
C VAL A 73 9.53 -25.92 -5.73
N ILE A 74 8.27 -25.53 -5.90
CA ILE A 74 7.34 -26.35 -6.69
C ILE A 74 7.77 -26.43 -8.16
N GLN A 75 8.22 -25.32 -8.74
CA GLN A 75 8.62 -25.27 -10.16
C GLN A 75 9.91 -26.05 -10.46
N ASN A 76 10.85 -26.12 -9.51
CA ASN A 76 12.17 -26.74 -9.77
C ASN A 76 12.34 -28.13 -9.17
N VAL A 77 11.62 -28.47 -8.10
CA VAL A 77 11.88 -29.69 -7.32
C VAL A 77 10.87 -30.78 -7.61
N ILE A 78 9.62 -30.44 -7.90
CA ILE A 78 8.55 -31.45 -7.99
C ILE A 78 7.96 -31.53 -9.41
N PRO A 79 8.40 -32.50 -10.24
CA PRO A 79 7.85 -32.69 -11.58
C PRO A 79 6.39 -33.14 -11.51
N ASP A 80 5.54 -32.57 -12.38
CA ASP A 80 4.12 -32.92 -12.58
C ASP A 80 3.11 -32.59 -11.46
N ASN A 81 3.38 -31.54 -10.68
CA ASN A 81 2.62 -31.23 -9.45
C ASN A 81 1.57 -30.10 -9.57
N ARG A 82 0.93 -29.92 -10.73
CA ARG A 82 -0.03 -28.82 -10.96
C ARG A 82 -1.13 -28.73 -9.91
N ASN A 83 -1.73 -29.87 -9.54
CA ASN A 83 -2.81 -29.90 -8.54
C ASN A 83 -2.33 -29.49 -7.13
N PHE A 84 -1.10 -29.88 -6.77
CA PHE A 84 -0.50 -29.49 -5.49
C PHE A 84 -0.14 -28.01 -5.48
N PHE A 85 0.36 -27.48 -6.60
CA PHE A 85 0.63 -26.06 -6.78
C PHE A 85 -0.61 -25.21 -6.53
N GLU A 86 -1.73 -25.56 -7.16
CA GLU A 86 -3.00 -24.84 -6.99
C GLU A 86 -3.50 -24.88 -5.55
N LEU A 87 -3.50 -26.06 -4.92
CA LEU A 87 -3.99 -26.24 -3.56
C LEU A 87 -3.11 -25.50 -2.52
N ALA A 88 -1.79 -25.48 -2.71
CA ALA A 88 -0.86 -24.88 -1.75
C ALA A 88 -0.74 -23.35 -1.91
N ILE A 89 -0.78 -22.84 -3.14
CA ILE A 89 -0.56 -21.41 -3.40
C ILE A 89 -1.80 -20.57 -3.15
N LEU A 90 -2.98 -21.08 -3.48
CA LEU A 90 -4.24 -20.34 -3.31
C LEU A 90 -4.44 -19.78 -1.89
N PRO A 91 -4.27 -20.54 -0.79
CA PRO A 91 -4.42 -19.99 0.56
C PRO A 91 -3.34 -18.96 0.90
N VAL A 92 -2.10 -19.13 0.43
CA VAL A 92 -0.99 -18.19 0.68
C VAL A 92 -1.25 -16.86 -0.04
N VAL A 93 -1.71 -16.91 -1.29
CA VAL A 93 -2.09 -15.72 -2.06
C VAL A 93 -3.29 -15.03 -1.43
N GLY A 94 -4.30 -15.79 -0.99
CA GLY A 94 -5.44 -15.24 -0.26
C GLY A 94 -5.02 -14.52 1.02
N LEU A 95 -4.13 -15.12 1.82
CA LEU A 95 -3.57 -14.51 3.02
C LEU A 95 -2.77 -13.24 2.70
N LEU A 96 -1.92 -13.26 1.66
CA LEU A 96 -1.16 -12.10 1.21
C LEU A 96 -2.09 -10.95 0.82
N THR A 97 -3.17 -11.24 0.10
CA THR A 97 -4.19 -10.25 -0.30
C THR A 97 -4.83 -9.61 0.92
N LEU A 98 -5.28 -10.44 1.87
CA LEU A 98 -5.94 -9.97 3.08
C LEU A 98 -5.02 -9.08 3.92
N LEU A 99 -3.77 -9.51 4.11
CA LEU A 99 -2.75 -8.71 4.80
C LEU A 99 -2.48 -7.39 4.06
N GLY A 100 -2.41 -7.40 2.73
CA GLY A 100 -2.26 -6.19 1.91
C GLY A 100 -3.41 -5.20 2.10
N ILE A 101 -4.66 -5.66 2.09
CA ILE A 101 -5.85 -4.82 2.34
C ILE A 101 -5.81 -4.22 3.75
N VAL A 102 -5.53 -5.06 4.76
CA VAL A 102 -5.42 -4.61 6.16
C VAL A 102 -4.31 -3.57 6.29
N LEU A 103 -3.16 -3.78 5.64
CA LEU A 103 -2.04 -2.85 5.66
C LEU A 103 -2.40 -1.50 5.05
N ILE A 104 -3.08 -1.47 3.89
CA ILE A 104 -3.55 -0.22 3.26
C ILE A 104 -4.47 0.54 4.22
N PHE A 105 -5.47 -0.14 4.79
CA PHE A 105 -6.46 0.49 5.67
C PHE A 105 -5.82 1.05 6.94
N MET A 106 -4.93 0.28 7.58
CA MET A 106 -4.20 0.72 8.75
C MET A 106 -3.26 1.88 8.43
N ALA A 107 -2.50 1.81 7.33
CA ALA A 107 -1.58 2.86 6.91
C ALA A 107 -2.31 4.18 6.62
N ALA A 108 -3.48 4.12 5.97
CA ALA A 108 -4.33 5.28 5.71
C ALA A 108 -4.78 5.99 7.00
N ARG A 109 -5.08 5.22 8.06
CA ARG A 109 -5.53 5.74 9.36
C ARG A 109 -4.38 6.07 10.32
N ALA A 110 -3.18 5.55 10.10
CA ALA A 110 -2.05 5.70 11.02
C ALA A 110 -1.49 7.13 11.00
N ARG A 111 -1.30 7.73 12.18
CA ARG A 111 -0.63 9.04 12.33
C ARG A 111 0.90 8.90 12.25
N VAL A 112 1.40 8.60 11.06
CA VAL A 112 2.83 8.52 10.74
C VAL A 112 3.22 9.60 9.73
N THR A 113 4.51 9.81 9.49
CA THR A 113 4.90 10.81 8.47
C THR A 113 4.39 10.38 7.10
N ARG A 114 4.14 11.37 6.24
CA ARG A 114 3.72 11.16 4.86
C ARG A 114 4.62 10.20 4.08
N ALA A 115 5.95 10.28 4.24
CA ALA A 115 6.89 9.39 3.56
C ALA A 115 6.67 7.91 3.96
N PHE A 116 6.74 7.59 5.26
CA PHE A 116 6.52 6.23 5.75
C PHE A 116 5.13 5.68 5.39
N ARG A 117 4.08 6.50 5.48
CA ARG A 117 2.71 6.12 5.05
C ARG A 117 2.69 5.69 3.58
N THR A 118 3.37 6.43 2.72
CA THR A 118 3.40 6.16 1.27
C THR A 118 3.99 4.79 1.00
N TRP A 119 5.12 4.44 1.63
CA TRP A 119 5.74 3.13 1.46
C TRP A 119 4.89 1.97 1.99
N LEU A 120 4.20 2.16 3.13
CA LEU A 120 3.29 1.15 3.65
C LEU A 120 2.10 0.88 2.72
N ILE A 121 1.50 1.95 2.19
CA ILE A 121 0.42 1.83 1.20
C ILE A 121 0.94 1.15 -0.05
N LEU A 122 2.12 1.53 -0.53
CA LEU A 122 2.72 0.93 -1.72
C LEU A 122 2.99 -0.57 -1.55
N THR A 123 3.46 -1.01 -0.37
CA THR A 123 3.61 -2.43 -0.03
C THR A 123 2.27 -3.15 -0.09
N GLY A 124 1.24 -2.59 0.53
CA GLY A 124 -0.09 -3.21 0.55
C GLY A 124 -0.74 -3.26 -0.84
N VAL A 125 -0.62 -2.18 -1.63
CA VAL A 125 -1.11 -2.13 -3.02
C VAL A 125 -0.39 -3.15 -3.88
N SER A 126 0.92 -3.33 -3.69
CA SER A 126 1.68 -4.34 -4.42
C SER A 126 1.23 -5.76 -4.07
N ALA A 127 1.01 -6.04 -2.78
CA ALA A 127 0.52 -7.34 -2.32
C ALA A 127 -0.87 -7.68 -2.87
N VAL A 128 -1.79 -6.72 -2.95
CA VAL A 128 -3.13 -6.88 -3.54
C VAL A 128 -3.07 -6.93 -5.08
N GLY A 129 -2.15 -6.19 -5.68
CA GLY A 129 -1.99 -6.09 -7.13
C GLY A 129 -1.60 -7.40 -7.80
N ILE A 130 -0.82 -8.25 -7.14
CA ILE A 130 -0.42 -9.58 -7.65
C ILE A 130 -1.65 -10.45 -7.99
N PRO A 131 -2.51 -10.82 -7.02
CA PRO A 131 -3.70 -11.63 -7.31
C PRO A 131 -4.72 -10.89 -8.16
N LEU A 132 -4.88 -9.58 -7.96
CA LEU A 132 -5.82 -8.80 -8.76
C LEU A 132 -5.46 -8.84 -10.25
N SER A 133 -4.17 -8.76 -10.58
CA SER A 133 -3.69 -8.86 -11.97
C SER A 133 -3.87 -10.26 -12.53
N ALA A 134 -3.65 -11.31 -11.74
CA ALA A 134 -3.92 -12.68 -12.16
C ALA A 134 -5.42 -12.89 -12.45
N ILE A 135 -6.31 -12.35 -11.62
CA ILE A 135 -7.77 -12.40 -11.85
C ILE A 135 -8.14 -11.63 -13.12
N LEU A 136 -7.62 -10.42 -13.29
CA LEU A 136 -7.89 -9.59 -14.47
C LEU A 136 -7.38 -10.24 -15.75
N HIS A 137 -6.19 -10.85 -15.74
CA HIS A 137 -5.67 -11.60 -16.87
C HIS A 137 -6.62 -12.73 -17.29
N ASN A 138 -7.04 -13.57 -16.33
CA ASN A 138 -7.95 -14.68 -16.61
C ASN A 138 -9.34 -14.19 -17.07
N LEU A 139 -9.87 -13.13 -16.46
CA LEU A 139 -11.15 -12.56 -16.82
C LEU A 139 -11.13 -12.00 -18.25
N LEU A 140 -10.10 -11.23 -18.59
CA LEU A 140 -9.97 -10.62 -19.90
C LEU A 140 -9.72 -11.67 -20.99
N TYR A 141 -8.91 -12.69 -20.68
CA TYR A 141 -8.73 -13.86 -21.54
C TYR A 141 -10.07 -14.56 -21.83
N ALA A 142 -10.86 -14.85 -20.79
CA ALA A 142 -12.16 -15.50 -20.91
C ALA A 142 -13.18 -14.65 -21.69
N LEU A 143 -13.22 -13.33 -21.45
CA LEU A 143 -14.04 -12.38 -22.20
C LEU A 143 -13.66 -12.35 -23.68
N GLY A 144 -12.36 -12.33 -23.98
CA GLY A 144 -11.85 -12.37 -25.35
C GLY A 144 -12.34 -13.61 -26.10
N ILE A 145 -12.21 -14.78 -25.48
CA ILE A 145 -12.73 -16.03 -26.07
C ILE A 145 -14.25 -16.00 -26.21
N HIS A 146 -14.97 -15.49 -25.22
CA HIS A 146 -16.43 -15.46 -25.23
C HIS A 146 -16.98 -14.62 -26.38
N PHE A 147 -16.39 -13.44 -26.64
CA PHE A 147 -16.88 -12.51 -27.65
C PHE A 147 -16.30 -12.72 -29.05
N PHE A 148 -15.04 -13.16 -29.15
CA PHE A 148 -14.33 -13.22 -30.43
C PHE A 148 -13.95 -14.65 -30.86
N GLY A 149 -14.26 -15.65 -30.04
CA GLY A 149 -13.99 -17.07 -30.32
C GLY A 149 -12.63 -17.55 -29.82
N ARG A 150 -12.39 -18.86 -29.89
CA ARG A 150 -11.16 -19.49 -29.37
C ARG A 150 -9.90 -19.06 -30.11
N GLU A 151 -10.04 -18.67 -31.37
CA GLU A 151 -8.92 -18.22 -32.22
C GLU A 151 -8.50 -16.77 -31.96
N PHE A 152 -9.22 -16.04 -31.10
CA PHE A 152 -8.98 -14.61 -30.87
C PHE A 152 -7.57 -14.30 -30.36
N TRP A 153 -7.05 -15.14 -29.46
CA TRP A 153 -5.71 -15.02 -28.91
C TRP A 153 -4.65 -15.77 -29.74
N GLY A 154 -5.06 -16.34 -30.88
CA GLY A 154 -4.24 -17.19 -31.75
C GLY A 154 -4.12 -18.63 -31.27
N GLU A 155 -3.70 -19.53 -32.17
CA GLU A 155 -3.30 -20.89 -31.78
C GLU A 155 -2.16 -20.81 -30.74
N PRO A 156 -2.07 -21.75 -29.79
CA PRO A 156 -0.99 -21.85 -28.81
C PRO A 156 0.33 -22.21 -29.52
N GLY A 157 0.93 -21.21 -30.17
CA GLY A 157 2.25 -21.21 -30.76
C GLY A 157 3.10 -20.05 -30.22
N PRO A 158 4.40 -19.99 -30.54
CA PRO A 158 5.36 -19.06 -29.91
C PRO A 158 5.12 -17.56 -30.17
N GLY A 159 4.02 -17.20 -30.84
CA GLY A 159 3.62 -15.82 -31.15
C GLY A 159 2.12 -15.55 -31.01
N GLY A 160 1.35 -16.44 -30.36
CA GLY A 160 -0.04 -16.17 -29.97
C GLY A 160 -0.07 -15.09 -28.90
N GLY A 161 -0.75 -13.98 -29.19
CA GLY A 161 -0.69 -12.75 -28.42
C GLY A 161 -1.47 -12.81 -27.12
N ASP A 162 -1.00 -13.61 -26.16
CA ASP A 162 -1.46 -13.52 -24.78
C ASP A 162 -1.19 -12.09 -24.28
N GLU A 163 -2.20 -11.38 -23.81
CA GLU A 163 -2.06 -10.02 -23.29
C GLU A 163 -1.05 -10.00 -22.14
N PRO A 164 0.20 -9.59 -22.40
CA PRO A 164 1.28 -9.80 -21.46
C PRO A 164 1.19 -8.80 -20.31
N VAL A 165 0.33 -7.78 -20.39
CA VAL A 165 0.32 -6.66 -19.46
C VAL A 165 -0.03 -7.10 -18.05
N PHE A 166 -1.17 -7.78 -17.86
CA PHE A 166 -1.59 -8.21 -16.52
C PHE A 166 -0.67 -9.30 -15.95
N PHE A 167 -0.16 -10.18 -16.82
CA PHE A 167 0.81 -11.19 -16.42
C PHE A 167 2.15 -10.56 -16.01
N PHE A 168 2.66 -9.61 -16.79
CA PHE A 168 3.87 -8.84 -16.50
C PHE A 168 3.72 -8.01 -15.23
N LEU A 169 2.54 -7.41 -15.01
CA LEU A 169 2.21 -6.72 -13.77
C LEU A 169 2.28 -7.67 -12.57
N ALA A 170 1.61 -8.83 -12.66
CA ALA A 170 1.56 -9.83 -11.59
C ALA A 170 2.93 -10.43 -11.27
N LEU A 171 3.73 -10.71 -12.29
CA LEU A 171 4.97 -11.50 -12.17
C LEU A 171 6.20 -10.63 -11.92
N ILE A 172 6.24 -9.40 -12.45
CA ILE A 172 7.42 -8.55 -12.41
C ILE A 172 7.13 -7.26 -11.63
N VAL A 173 6.15 -6.47 -12.07
CA VAL A 173 5.97 -5.11 -11.54
C VAL A 173 5.58 -5.12 -10.07
N PHE A 174 4.52 -5.84 -9.69
CA PHE A 174 4.07 -5.86 -8.30
C PHE A 174 5.04 -6.56 -7.34
N PRO A 175 5.67 -7.70 -7.70
CA PRO A 175 6.72 -8.30 -6.88
C PRO A 175 7.90 -7.37 -6.63
N LEU A 176 8.42 -6.69 -7.67
CA LEU A 176 9.51 -5.73 -7.52
C LEU A 176 9.08 -4.54 -6.66
N LEU A 177 7.88 -4.01 -6.89
CA LEU A 177 7.35 -2.89 -6.13
C LEU A 177 7.21 -3.23 -4.65
N LEU A 178 6.76 -4.44 -4.32
CA LEU A 178 6.66 -4.94 -2.95
C LEU A 178 8.04 -5.03 -2.28
N ILE A 179 9.05 -5.55 -2.98
CA ILE A 179 10.43 -5.65 -2.47
C ILE A 179 10.99 -4.25 -2.20
N ILE A 180 10.90 -3.35 -3.18
CA ILE A 180 11.42 -1.98 -3.07
C ILE A 180 10.72 -1.25 -1.92
N SER A 181 9.39 -1.34 -1.82
CA SER A 181 8.63 -0.67 -0.77
C SER A 181 8.88 -1.27 0.61
N ALA A 182 9.11 -2.59 0.71
CA ALA A 182 9.50 -3.25 1.95
C ALA A 182 10.90 -2.78 2.43
N ILE A 183 11.88 -2.68 1.53
CA ILE A 183 13.22 -2.19 1.87
C ILE A 183 13.18 -0.71 2.26
N ALA A 184 12.51 0.13 1.47
CA ALA A 184 12.38 1.56 1.74
C ALA A 184 11.61 1.83 3.06
N GLY A 185 10.52 1.10 3.31
CA GLY A 185 9.77 1.17 4.57
C GLY A 185 10.64 0.78 5.77
N SER A 186 11.40 -0.31 5.65
CA SER A 186 12.27 -0.81 6.71
C SER A 186 13.41 0.15 7.05
N THR A 187 14.04 0.74 6.03
CA THR A 187 15.14 1.70 6.23
C THR A 187 14.67 3.00 6.89
N ILE A 188 13.50 3.52 6.50
CA ILE A 188 12.90 4.70 7.16
C ILE A 188 12.55 4.37 8.61
N TYR A 189 12.02 3.18 8.87
CA TYR A 189 11.72 2.74 10.23
C TYR A 189 12.98 2.65 11.10
N ALA A 190 14.06 2.05 10.61
CA ALA A 190 15.33 1.94 11.32
C ALA A 190 15.91 3.33 11.65
N ARG A 191 15.98 4.24 10.68
CA ARG A 191 16.51 5.60 10.88
C ARG A 191 15.74 6.41 11.94
N ARG A 192 14.43 6.16 12.07
CA ARG A 192 13.64 6.78 13.16
C ARG A 192 13.96 6.21 14.52
N ARG A 193 14.19 4.90 14.60
CA ARG A 193 14.55 4.25 15.85
C ARG A 193 15.87 4.80 16.39
N ASP A 194 16.81 5.08 15.49
CA ASP A 194 18.15 5.57 15.83
C ASP A 194 18.20 7.10 16.09
N GLY A 195 17.06 7.80 16.01
CA GLY A 195 17.00 9.24 16.21
C GLY A 195 17.64 10.08 15.09
N VAL A 196 18.00 9.45 13.96
CA VAL A 196 18.75 10.08 12.84
C VAL A 196 17.85 10.91 11.92
N LEU A 197 16.52 10.89 12.10
CA LEU A 197 15.58 11.73 11.35
C LEU A 197 14.80 12.67 12.27
N LEU A 198 15.38 13.85 12.52
CA LEU A 198 14.65 15.11 12.70
C LEU A 198 15.34 16.14 11.79
N PRO A 199 14.58 16.84 10.94
CA PRO A 199 13.86 17.99 11.44
C PRO A 199 12.34 17.86 11.28
N ASP A 200 11.65 18.47 12.24
CA ASP A 200 10.21 18.66 12.26
C ASP A 200 9.71 19.28 10.94
N ALA A 201 8.64 18.70 10.40
CA ALA A 201 7.82 19.26 9.33
C ALA A 201 6.35 19.25 9.77
#